data_AF-M0IEZ9-F1
#
_entry.id   AF-M0IEZ9-F1
#
_cell.length_a   1.000
_cell.length_b   1.000
_cell.length_c   1.000
_cell.angle_alpha   90.00
_cell.angle_beta   90.00
_cell.angle_gamma   90.00
#
_symmetry.space_group_name_H-M   'P 1'
#
loop_
_entity.id
_entity.type
_entity.pdbx_description
1 polymer ?
#
loop_
_entity_poly.entity_id
_entity_poly.type
_entity_poly.pdbx_seq_one_letter_code
_entity_poly.pdbx_strand_id
1 'polypeptide(L)' 'MRDDPLEAETAELRVEPVDDDARARLSDYVCSLGGSVERELQFGGVVVALDETNVSALCEFDGIERIETVDTLGY' A
#
# COMPACT_ATOMS: atom_id res chain seq x y z
N MET A 1 20.62 -16.09 22.32
CA MET A 1 20.09 -14.81 21.82
C MET A 1 19.48 -15.14 20.48
N ARG A 2 18.15 -15.14 20.37
CA ARG A 2 17.48 -15.35 19.09
C ARG A 2 17.58 -14.03 18.34
N ASP A 3 18.22 -14.10 17.18
CA ASP A 3 18.10 -13.08 16.15
C ASP A 3 16.70 -13.33 15.58
N ASP A 4 15.70 -12.63 16.11
CA ASP A 4 14.45 -12.49 15.39
C ASP A 4 14.71 -11.29 14.47
N PRO A 5 15.16 -11.49 13.21
CA PRO A 5 15.00 -10.44 12.22
C PRO A 5 13.51 -10.15 12.26
N LEU A 6 13.12 -8.91 12.59
CA LEU A 6 11.75 -8.49 12.34
C LEU A 6 11.51 -8.80 10.87
N GLU A 7 10.78 -9.89 10.61
CA GLU A 7 10.31 -10.25 9.30
C GLU A 7 9.61 -8.98 8.83
N ALA A 8 10.14 -8.32 7.81
CA ALA A 8 9.56 -7.16 7.17
C ALA A 8 8.05 -7.40 7.01
N GLU A 9 7.26 -6.91 7.98
CA GLU A 9 5.87 -7.33 8.11
C GLU A 9 5.15 -6.55 7.01
N THR A 10 4.81 -7.28 5.94
CA THR A 10 4.26 -6.67 4.74
C THR A 10 2.81 -6.31 5.02
N ALA A 11 2.50 -5.02 4.93
CA ALA A 11 1.16 -4.50 5.09
C ALA A 11 0.48 -4.43 3.71
N GLU A 12 -0.69 -5.04 3.62
CA GLU A 12 -1.59 -4.90 2.48
C GLU A 12 -2.55 -3.73 2.72
N LEU A 13 -2.52 -2.74 1.85
CA LEU A 13 -3.35 -1.54 1.95
C LEU A 13 -4.21 -1.40 0.70
N ARG A 14 -5.51 -1.17 0.92
CA ARG A 14 -6.40 -0.67 -0.10
C ARG A 14 -6.27 0.84 -0.17
N VAL A 15 -5.96 1.35 -1.35
CA VAL A 15 -5.82 2.77 -1.63
C VAL A 15 -6.82 3.17 -2.72
N GLU A 16 -7.58 4.23 -2.48
CA GLU A 16 -8.48 4.84 -3.45
C GLU A 16 -7.85 6.16 -3.93
N PRO A 17 -7.22 6.18 -5.11
CA PRO A 17 -6.70 7.40 -5.71
C PRO A 17 -7.84 8.32 -6.18
N VAL A 18 -7.61 9.63 -6.16
CA VAL A 18 -8.59 10.65 -6.58
C VAL A 18 -8.98 10.54 -8.06
N ASP A 19 -8.03 10.14 -8.90
CA ASP A 19 -8.17 10.07 -10.36
C ASP A 19 -7.18 9.05 -10.95
N ASP A 20 -7.35 8.67 -12.21
CA ASP A 20 -6.44 7.77 -12.93
C ASP A 20 -4.98 8.27 -12.99
N ASP A 21 -4.77 9.58 -13.02
CA ASP A 21 -3.43 10.17 -13.01
C ASP A 21 -2.74 9.99 -11.65
N ALA A 22 -3.49 10.13 -10.55
CA ALA A 22 -3.02 9.85 -9.20
C ALA A 22 -2.73 8.35 -9.01
N ARG A 23 -3.55 7.47 -9.61
CA ARG A 23 -3.30 6.02 -9.61
C ARG A 23 -1.97 5.64 -10.27
N ALA A 24 -1.66 6.24 -11.41
CA ALA A 24 -0.39 5.99 -12.09
C ALA A 24 0.81 6.44 -11.24
N ARG A 25 0.72 7.62 -10.61
CA ARG A 25 1.73 8.11 -9.67
C ARG A 25 1.86 7.25 -8.41
N LEU A 26 0.75 6.77 -7.87
CA LEU A 26 0.71 5.91 -6.70
C LEU A 26 1.46 4.60 -6.96
N SER A 27 1.25 3.98 -8.12
CA SER A 27 1.96 2.75 -8.50
C SER A 27 3.47 2.95 -8.57
N ASP A 28 3.93 4.07 -9.15
CA ASP A 28 5.35 4.41 -9.24
C ASP A 28 5.94 4.68 -7.84
N TYR A 29 5.20 5.42 -7.01
CA TYR A 29 5.60 5.74 -5.65
C TYR A 29 5.72 4.49 -4.76
N VAL A 30 4.74 3.59 -4.81
CA VAL A 30 4.77 2.32 -4.10
C VAL A 30 5.97 1.47 -4.53
N CYS A 31 6.25 1.42 -5.84
CA CYS A 31 7.44 0.73 -6.36
C CYS A 31 8.74 1.36 -5.84
N SER A 32 8.80 2.70 -5.75
CA SER A 32 9.93 3.42 -5.18
C SER A 32 10.15 3.15 -3.68
N LEU A 33 9.09 2.79 -2.95
CA LEU A 33 9.15 2.38 -1.54
C LEU A 33 9.52 0.90 -1.36
N GLY A 34 9.74 0.17 -2.47
CA GLY A 34 9.99 -1.28 -2.46
C GLY A 34 8.72 -2.12 -2.31
N GLY A 35 7.54 -1.50 -2.45
CA GLY A 35 6.26 -2.19 -2.50
C GLY A 35 5.84 -2.57 -3.93
N SER A 36 4.64 -3.11 -4.06
CA SER A 36 4.03 -3.47 -5.36
C SER A 36 2.52 -3.32 -5.32
N VAL A 37 1.92 -3.10 -6.48
CA VAL A 37 0.46 -3.15 -6.64
C VAL A 37 0.05 -4.61 -6.85
N GLU A 38 -0.67 -5.17 -5.89
CA GLU A 38 -1.11 -6.57 -5.92
C GLU A 38 -2.34 -6.77 -6.81
N ARG A 39 -3.28 -5.81 -6.74
CA ARG A 39 -4.53 -5.91 -7.51
C ARG A 39 -5.19 -4.56 -7.74
N GLU A 40 -5.86 -4.45 -8.87
CA GLU A 40 -6.70 -3.32 -9.23
C GLU A 40 -8.17 -3.65 -8.92
N LEU A 41 -8.87 -2.74 -8.24
CA LEU A 41 -10.28 -2.89 -7.89
C LEU A 41 -11.18 -2.20 -8.93
N GLN A 42 -12.38 -2.74 -9.08
CA GLN A 42 -13.37 -2.35 -10.10
C GLN A 42 -13.91 -0.91 -10.00
N PHE A 43 -13.63 -0.19 -8.90
CA PHE A 43 -14.07 1.20 -8.67
C PHE A 43 -12.89 2.20 -8.59
N GLY A 44 -11.77 1.89 -9.24
CA GLY A 44 -10.60 2.79 -9.26
C GLY A 44 -9.65 2.63 -8.07
N GLY A 45 -10.06 1.92 -7.02
CA GLY A 45 -9.17 1.51 -5.94
C GLY A 45 -8.10 0.51 -6.39
N VAL A 46 -7.01 0.44 -5.64
CA VAL A 46 -5.93 -0.53 -5.82
C VAL A 46 -5.54 -1.12 -4.48
N VAL A 47 -5.04 -2.35 -4.48
CA VAL A 47 -4.43 -3.00 -3.33
C VAL A 47 -2.92 -2.97 -3.55
N VAL A 48 -2.21 -2.44 -2.57
CA VAL A 48 -0.76 -2.32 -2.59
C VAL A 48 -0.17 -3.06 -1.40
N ALA A 49 0.94 -3.74 -1.63
CA ALA A 49 1.72 -4.41 -0.61
C ALA A 49 3.04 -3.67 -0.44
N LEU A 50 3.38 -3.29 0.79
CA LEU A 50 4.63 -2.65 1.13
C LEU A 50 4.99 -2.97 2.58
N ASP A 51 6.24 -2.73 2.95
CA ASP A 51 6.69 -2.88 4.33
C ASP A 51 5.90 -1.95 5.28
N GLU A 52 5.52 -2.44 6.45
CA GLU A 52 4.77 -1.64 7.45
C GLU A 52 5.49 -0.31 7.79
N THR A 53 6.83 -0.31 7.79
CA THR A 53 7.61 0.93 8.05
C THR A 53 7.40 2.01 6.98
N ASN A 54 7.02 1.62 5.76
CA ASN A 54 6.77 2.51 4.64
C ASN A 54 5.29 2.95 4.53
N VAL A 55 4.38 2.42 5.37
CA VAL A 55 2.96 2.79 5.37
C VAL A 55 2.78 4.27 5.69
N SER A 56 3.60 4.81 6.60
CA SER A 56 3.56 6.23 6.93
C SER A 56 3.94 7.11 5.74
N ALA A 57 4.96 6.72 4.96
CA ALA A 57 5.34 7.41 3.73
C ALA A 57 4.24 7.35 2.66
N LEU A 58 3.58 6.20 2.51
CA LEU A 58 2.41 6.09 1.63
C LEU A 58 1.27 7.03 2.03
N CYS A 59 1.06 7.21 3.34
CA CYS A 59 0.03 8.11 3.86
C CYS A 59 0.32 9.60 3.58
N GLU A 60 1.58 9.95 3.32
CA GLU A 60 1.99 11.30 2.91
C GLU A 60 1.83 11.56 1.40
N PHE A 61 1.47 10.56 0.61
CA PHE A 61 1.27 10.71 -0.83
C PHE A 61 0.04 11.58 -1.14
N ASP A 62 0.26 12.64 -1.94
CA ASP A 62 -0.79 13.54 -2.40
C ASP A 62 -1.57 12.94 -3.57
N GLY A 63 -2.90 12.88 -3.46
CA GLY A 63 -3.77 12.28 -4.48
C GLY A 63 -4.48 10.99 -4.05
N ILE A 64 -4.56 10.73 -2.74
CA ILE A 64 -5.35 9.64 -2.19
C ILE A 64 -6.61 10.19 -1.51
N GLU A 65 -7.78 9.65 -1.89
CA GLU A 65 -9.04 9.94 -1.19
C GLU A 65 -9.21 9.09 0.07
N ARG A 66 -8.76 7.84 0.00
CA ARG A 66 -8.89 6.89 1.11
C ARG A 66 -7.75 5.87 1.12
N ILE A 67 -7.26 5.59 2.32
CA ILE A 67 -6.37 4.46 2.61
C ILE A 67 -7.04 3.61 3.68
N GLU A 68 -7.11 2.31 3.45
CA GLU A 68 -7.61 1.32 4.41
C GLU A 68 -6.62 0.17 4.46
N THR A 69 -6.25 -0.29 5.66
CA THR A 69 -5.56 -1.57 5.78
C THR A 69 -6.50 -2.67 5.35
N VAL A 70 -6.05 -3.55 4.44
CA VAL A 70 -6.79 -4.76 4.13
C VAL A 70 -6.68 -5.62 5.37
N ASP A 71 -7.73 -5.58 6.17
CA ASP A 71 -7.82 -6.35 7.38
C ASP A 71 -7.69 -7.84 7.02
N THR A 72 -6.59 -8.43 7.45
CA THR A 72 -6.28 -9.86 7.32
C THR A 72 -7.01 -10.67 8.39
N LEU A 73 -8.23 -10.30 8.81
CA LEU A 73 -9.09 -11.19 9.59
C LEU A 73 -9.59 -12.33 8.69
N GLY A 74 -8.71 -13.30 8.50
CA GLY A 74 -9.11 -14.68 8.28
C GLY A 74 -9.94 -15.14 9.47
N TYR A 75 -11.21 -15.44 9.22
CA TYR A 75 -12.02 -16.31 10.07
C TYR A 75 -12.50 -17.51 9.25
#